data_AF-A0A927V592-F1
#
_entry.id   AF-A0A927V592-F1
#
_cell.length_a   1.000
_cell.length_b   1.000
_cell.length_c   1.000
_cell.angle_alpha   90.00
_cell.angle_beta   90.00
_cell.angle_gamma   90.00
#
_symmetry.space_group_name_H-M   'P 1'
#
loop_
_entity.id
_entity.type
_entity.pdbx_description
1 polymer ?
#
loop_
_entity_poly.entity_id
_entity_poly.type
_entity_poly.pdbx_seq_one_letter_code
_entity_poly.pdbx_strand_id
1 'polypeptide(L)'
;MKKVLRKVLTTALASVMALGTVLAIDVTEAKADGAVAKFSLADADWSYQVWGDKEGSTATVTGAGSYSMELLPYEATAEDGTKSTATPEGAAVFVVDIEFGKDALLAQNYAVSELKLTVDGADFAIDTTKIVYGDLESKGNFRIELFNQWGPTAVGEKYDAAVTPFDPATLKATQSIKIDFTLVETDNPVYGEDEKGIQYVGLNGDAAAGGDKVEVPEFDPSGKYNAYIGFQTPSWSFRNEWYEEKYGKHTEYFNQATGWDGDVAIKKDGVITDAVIDGNGTYRVSLTEIGTWMADEINASADGIFNVLFISTDIPADADVEITDVKLIIDGSTKHKDATAFLNPDAKDYINILIQNIWNEEKKEISFYSAPTKSLEMEFTISGFDHDNESQKEEVTTTPAAKDDNKGDDKGGLNPAVIVIAVVAVVAIVAVVAVLVLKKKKN
;
A
#
# COMPACT_ATOMS: atom_id res chain seq x y z
N MET A 1 28.06 -39.04 -55.61
CA MET A 1 29.48 -39.04 -55.16
C MET A 1 29.62 -38.10 -53.98
N LYS A 2 30.26 -38.59 -52.90
CA LYS A 2 30.79 -37.88 -51.70
C LYS A 2 29.74 -37.19 -50.80
N LYS A 3 29.36 -37.82 -49.67
CA LYS A 3 30.03 -37.95 -48.35
C LYS A 3 29.69 -36.77 -47.42
N VAL A 4 28.87 -37.01 -46.37
CA VAL A 4 29.24 -37.05 -44.92
C VAL A 4 29.43 -35.64 -44.34
N LEU A 5 28.63 -35.17 -43.37
CA LEU A 5 28.76 -35.55 -41.96
C LEU A 5 27.49 -35.23 -41.15
N ARG A 6 27.09 -36.19 -40.30
CA ARG A 6 26.11 -36.06 -39.21
C ARG A 6 26.71 -35.31 -38.03
N LYS A 7 25.91 -34.49 -37.34
CA LYS A 7 25.82 -34.57 -35.87
C LYS A 7 24.38 -34.31 -35.43
N VAL A 8 23.87 -35.29 -34.70
CA VAL A 8 22.59 -35.35 -34.01
C VAL A 8 22.77 -34.67 -32.65
N LEU A 9 21.81 -33.87 -32.19
CA LEU A 9 21.35 -33.89 -30.79
C LEU A 9 19.97 -33.21 -30.65
N THR A 10 18.96 -34.09 -30.59
CA THR A 10 17.82 -34.14 -29.66
C THR A 10 16.74 -33.05 -29.62
N THR A 11 15.55 -33.55 -29.92
CA THR A 11 14.16 -33.10 -29.85
C THR A 11 13.63 -32.68 -28.47
N ALA A 12 12.73 -31.70 -28.44
CA ALA A 12 11.39 -31.73 -27.79
C ALA A 12 10.58 -30.52 -28.34
N LEU A 13 9.60 -30.68 -29.25
CA LEU A 13 8.14 -30.88 -29.01
C LEU A 13 7.55 -29.91 -27.95
N ALA A 14 6.44 -29.18 -28.15
CA ALA A 14 5.44 -29.19 -29.22
C ALA A 14 4.49 -27.96 -29.14
N SER A 15 3.99 -27.57 -30.33
CA SER A 15 2.61 -27.15 -30.66
C SER A 15 1.83 -26.09 -29.85
N VAL A 16 1.67 -24.95 -30.55
CA VAL A 16 0.52 -24.04 -30.68
C VAL A 16 -0.87 -24.62 -30.34
N MET A 17 -1.63 -23.89 -29.51
CA MET A 17 -3.09 -23.71 -29.63
C MET A 17 -3.46 -22.24 -29.38
N ALA A 18 -4.51 -21.81 -30.08
CA ALA A 18 -4.81 -20.44 -30.47
C ALA A 18 -5.23 -19.51 -29.32
N LEU A 19 -4.63 -18.30 -29.29
CA LEU A 19 -5.19 -17.15 -28.57
C LEU A 19 -6.38 -16.59 -29.35
N GLY A 20 -7.51 -16.44 -28.66
CA GLY A 20 -8.60 -15.59 -29.09
C GLY A 20 -8.11 -14.16 -29.28
N THR A 21 -8.63 -13.51 -30.31
CA THR A 21 -8.40 -12.10 -30.61
C THR A 21 -8.72 -11.24 -29.40
N VAL A 22 -7.68 -10.75 -28.72
CA VAL A 22 -7.77 -9.52 -27.93
C VAL A 22 -8.10 -8.42 -28.93
N LEU A 23 -9.21 -7.72 -28.70
CA LEU A 23 -9.47 -6.44 -29.33
C LEU A 23 -8.30 -5.53 -28.94
N ALA A 24 -7.37 -5.32 -29.87
CA ALA A 24 -6.44 -4.21 -29.76
C ALA A 24 -7.30 -2.95 -29.68
N ILE A 25 -7.34 -2.33 -28.49
CA ILE A 25 -7.66 -0.92 -28.39
C ILE A 25 -6.57 -0.24 -29.20
N ASP A 26 -6.94 0.36 -30.32
CA ASP A 26 -6.08 1.32 -31.03
C ASP A 26 -5.84 2.47 -30.05
N VAL A 27 -4.78 2.35 -29.23
CA VAL A 27 -4.17 3.50 -28.58
C VAL A 27 -3.50 4.25 -29.71
N THR A 28 -4.19 5.23 -30.28
CA THR A 28 -3.59 6.20 -31.19
C THR A 28 -2.31 6.73 -30.53
N GLU A 29 -1.15 6.50 -31.16
CA GLU A 29 0.17 7.01 -30.76
C GLU A 29 0.03 8.46 -30.26
N ALA A 30 0.11 8.63 -28.95
CA ALA A 30 -0.02 9.94 -28.36
C ALA A 30 1.30 10.69 -28.56
N LYS A 31 1.41 11.41 -29.67
CA LYS A 31 2.61 12.20 -29.99
C LYS A 31 2.72 13.37 -29.01
N ALA A 32 3.89 13.55 -28.41
CA ALA A 32 4.22 14.69 -27.55
C ALA A 32 4.37 16.02 -28.35
N ASP A 33 3.54 16.25 -29.37
CA ASP A 33 3.65 17.39 -30.27
C ASP A 33 3.37 18.70 -29.52
N GLY A 34 4.44 19.48 -29.26
CA GLY A 34 4.37 20.75 -28.53
C GLY A 34 4.92 20.73 -27.09
N ALA A 35 5.45 19.60 -26.60
CA ALA A 35 6.06 19.54 -25.28
C ALA A 35 7.40 20.29 -25.21
N VAL A 36 7.63 21.01 -24.12
CA VAL A 36 8.89 21.75 -23.88
C VAL A 36 9.47 21.35 -22.54
N ALA A 37 10.69 20.80 -22.57
CA ALA A 37 11.51 20.64 -21.38
C ALA A 37 12.11 21.99 -20.99
N LYS A 38 12.08 22.30 -19.71
CA LYS A 38 12.57 23.53 -19.09
C LYS A 38 13.53 23.18 -17.98
N PHE A 39 14.79 23.57 -18.15
CA PHE A 39 15.78 23.56 -17.09
C PHE A 39 15.47 24.68 -16.09
N SER A 40 15.36 24.33 -14.80
CA SER A 40 15.20 25.30 -13.72
C SER A 40 16.24 25.06 -12.62
N LEU A 41 16.88 26.14 -12.18
CA LEU A 41 17.88 26.15 -11.10
C LEU A 41 17.73 27.42 -10.28
N ALA A 42 17.62 27.26 -8.97
CA ALA A 42 17.88 28.30 -7.99
C ALA A 42 19.06 27.84 -7.15
N ASP A 43 20.08 28.70 -7.02
CA ASP A 43 21.24 28.41 -6.18
C ASP A 43 20.90 28.47 -4.69
N ALA A 44 21.84 28.11 -3.82
CA ALA A 44 21.54 27.89 -2.40
C ALA A 44 21.08 29.15 -1.66
N ASP A 45 21.51 30.33 -2.11
CA ASP A 45 21.14 31.62 -1.52
C ASP A 45 20.13 32.43 -2.36
N TRP A 46 19.61 31.82 -3.44
CA TRP A 46 18.63 32.40 -4.35
C TRP A 46 19.12 33.65 -5.11
N SER A 47 20.43 33.93 -5.10
CA SER A 47 21.04 35.05 -5.84
C SER A 47 21.21 34.75 -7.34
N TYR A 48 21.10 33.49 -7.73
CA TYR A 48 21.08 33.02 -9.11
C TYR A 48 19.86 32.14 -9.37
N GLN A 49 19.05 32.53 -10.36
CA GLN A 49 17.85 31.79 -10.75
C GLN A 49 17.62 31.77 -12.26
N VAL A 50 17.21 30.60 -12.74
CA VAL A 50 16.71 30.34 -14.11
C VAL A 50 15.48 29.45 -14.01
N TRP A 51 14.41 29.78 -14.75
CA TRP A 51 13.12 29.08 -14.68
C TRP A 51 12.62 28.66 -16.08
N GLY A 52 13.51 28.12 -16.92
CA GLY A 52 13.18 27.75 -18.30
C GLY A 52 12.94 28.92 -19.25
N ASP A 53 13.35 30.14 -18.87
CA ASP A 53 13.05 31.39 -19.57
C ASP A 53 14.26 31.98 -20.32
N LYS A 54 15.33 31.20 -20.48
CA LYS A 54 16.65 31.66 -20.95
C LYS A 54 17.13 30.87 -22.15
N GLU A 55 18.05 31.44 -22.91
CA GLU A 55 18.66 30.74 -24.04
C GLU A 55 19.41 29.50 -23.52
N GLY A 56 19.18 28.35 -24.16
CA GLY A 56 19.78 27.08 -23.76
C GLY A 56 19.08 26.36 -22.59
N SER A 57 18.13 27.01 -21.91
CA SER A 57 17.37 26.41 -20.79
C SER A 57 16.15 25.60 -21.22
N THR A 58 15.93 25.41 -22.52
CA THR A 58 14.76 24.69 -23.03
C THR A 58 15.13 23.73 -24.16
N ALA A 59 14.37 22.64 -24.28
CA ALA A 59 14.43 21.72 -25.41
C ALA A 59 13.02 21.32 -25.85
N THR A 60 12.78 21.22 -27.15
CA THR A 60 11.52 20.67 -27.67
C THR A 60 11.53 19.15 -27.53
N VAL A 61 10.55 18.63 -26.80
CA VAL A 61 10.32 17.19 -26.63
C VAL A 61 9.31 16.75 -27.69
N THR A 62 9.63 15.67 -28.41
CA THR A 62 8.83 15.18 -29.54
C THR A 62 8.34 13.74 -29.35
N GLY A 63 8.73 13.11 -28.23
CA GLY A 63 8.34 11.75 -27.85
C GLY A 63 9.45 11.10 -27.01
N ALA A 64 9.57 9.77 -27.11
CA ALA A 64 10.75 9.08 -26.60
C ALA A 64 12.01 9.49 -27.39
N GLY A 65 13.13 9.60 -26.69
CA GLY A 65 14.40 10.02 -27.27
C GLY A 65 15.32 10.73 -26.29
N SER A 66 16.51 11.06 -26.77
CA SER A 66 17.53 11.78 -25.98
C SER A 66 17.47 13.28 -26.26
N TYR A 67 17.56 14.07 -25.19
CA TYR A 67 17.44 15.52 -25.20
C TYR A 67 18.62 16.14 -24.45
N SER A 68 18.96 17.37 -24.82
CA SER A 68 20.11 18.10 -24.29
C SER A 68 19.76 19.57 -24.09
N MET A 69 20.11 20.13 -22.94
CA MET A 69 20.00 21.55 -22.63
C MET A 69 21.31 22.02 -22.01
N GLU A 70 21.83 23.17 -22.45
CA GLU A 70 23.08 23.73 -21.95
C GLU A 70 22.88 25.20 -21.64
N LEU A 71 23.04 25.53 -20.36
CA LEU A 71 22.94 26.89 -19.84
C LEU A 71 24.30 27.53 -19.70
N LEU A 72 24.36 28.80 -20.06
CA LEU A 72 25.50 29.68 -19.79
C LEU A 72 25.22 30.53 -18.53
N PRO A 73 26.25 30.87 -17.74
CA PRO A 73 26.09 31.30 -16.35
C PRO A 73 25.69 32.77 -16.20
N TYR A 74 25.62 33.54 -17.28
CA TYR A 74 25.29 34.97 -17.23
C TYR A 74 23.86 35.29 -17.65
N GLU A 75 23.06 34.28 -17.96
CA GLU A 75 21.67 34.41 -18.36
C GLU A 75 20.73 34.08 -17.19
N ALA A 76 20.82 34.82 -16.08
CA ALA A 76 20.01 34.57 -14.88
C ALA A 76 19.48 35.83 -14.21
N THR A 77 18.54 35.63 -13.29
CA THR A 77 17.97 36.69 -12.44
C THR A 77 18.23 36.40 -10.96
N ALA A 78 18.39 37.44 -10.15
CA ALA A 78 18.34 37.32 -8.69
C ALA A 78 16.89 37.24 -8.21
N GLU A 79 16.68 36.95 -6.91
CA GLU A 79 15.34 36.84 -6.30
C GLU A 79 14.49 38.11 -6.46
N ASP A 80 15.10 39.29 -6.44
CA ASP A 80 14.43 40.57 -6.64
C ASP A 80 14.09 40.87 -8.12
N GLY A 81 14.36 39.93 -9.02
CA GLY A 81 14.12 40.03 -10.47
C GLY A 81 15.17 40.85 -11.23
N THR A 82 16.24 41.31 -10.56
CA THR A 82 17.35 41.98 -11.26
C THR A 82 18.21 40.98 -12.02
N LYS A 83 18.96 41.44 -13.02
CA LYS A 83 19.92 40.59 -13.74
C LYS A 83 21.01 40.14 -12.76
N SER A 84 21.19 38.83 -12.62
CA SER A 84 22.30 38.29 -11.86
C SER A 84 23.58 38.38 -12.68
N THR A 85 24.70 38.70 -12.01
CA THR A 85 26.06 38.53 -12.55
C THR A 85 26.81 37.43 -11.81
N ALA A 86 26.13 36.75 -10.89
CA ALA A 86 26.65 35.65 -10.12
C ALA A 86 26.70 34.38 -10.96
N THR A 87 27.60 33.48 -10.59
CA THR A 87 27.62 32.09 -11.02
C THR A 87 26.87 31.25 -9.99
N PRO A 88 26.12 30.21 -10.39
CA PRO A 88 25.40 29.38 -9.43
C PRO A 88 26.36 28.69 -8.47
N GLU A 89 26.10 28.85 -7.18
CA GLU A 89 26.78 28.14 -6.10
C GLU A 89 25.78 27.40 -5.22
N GLY A 90 25.86 26.08 -5.24
CA GLY A 90 24.86 25.24 -4.59
C GLY A 90 23.58 25.08 -5.41
N ALA A 91 22.61 24.40 -4.84
CA ALA A 91 21.23 24.39 -5.34
C ALA A 91 20.25 24.38 -4.17
N ALA A 92 19.22 25.20 -4.24
CA ALA A 92 17.98 25.07 -3.46
C ALA A 92 16.91 24.31 -4.28
N VAL A 93 16.93 24.51 -5.60
CA VAL A 93 16.08 23.82 -6.58
C VAL A 93 16.90 23.54 -7.83
N PHE A 94 16.88 22.32 -8.33
CA PHE A 94 17.44 21.91 -9.61
C PHE A 94 16.57 20.81 -10.24
N VAL A 95 15.80 21.20 -11.25
CA VAL A 95 14.79 20.35 -11.90
C VAL A 95 14.78 20.54 -13.42
N VAL A 96 14.21 19.56 -14.12
CA VAL A 96 13.75 19.70 -15.51
C VAL A 96 12.25 19.48 -15.53
N ASP A 97 11.49 20.52 -15.87
CA ASP A 97 10.03 20.42 -16.05
C ASP A 97 9.70 20.22 -17.53
N ILE A 98 9.00 19.15 -17.86
CA ILE A 98 8.50 18.85 -19.20
C ILE A 98 7.00 19.14 -19.21
N GLU A 99 6.64 20.24 -19.87
CA GLU A 99 5.27 20.67 -20.01
C GLU A 99 4.64 19.97 -21.23
N PHE A 100 3.92 18.88 -21.01
CA PHE A 100 3.14 18.19 -22.05
C PHE A 100 1.83 18.92 -22.41
N GLY A 101 1.59 20.11 -21.86
CA GLY A 101 0.34 20.83 -22.02
C GLY A 101 -0.75 20.31 -21.07
N LYS A 102 -2.01 20.30 -21.50
CA LYS A 102 -3.17 19.97 -20.65
C LYS A 102 -3.34 18.45 -20.39
N ASP A 103 -2.50 17.63 -21.01
CA ASP A 103 -2.69 16.18 -21.08
C ASP A 103 -1.72 15.48 -20.10
N ALA A 104 -2.01 15.58 -18.80
CA ALA A 104 -1.26 14.92 -17.71
C ALA A 104 -1.13 13.39 -17.90
N LEU A 105 -2.06 12.77 -18.63
CA LEU A 105 -2.00 11.36 -19.01
C LEU A 105 -0.77 11.03 -19.88
N LEU A 106 -0.27 12.00 -20.67
CA LEU A 106 0.92 11.78 -21.50
C LEU A 106 2.19 11.72 -20.67
N ALA A 107 2.27 12.49 -19.58
CA ALA A 107 3.37 12.42 -18.64
C ALA A 107 3.49 11.01 -18.03
N GLN A 108 2.37 10.32 -17.83
CA GLN A 108 2.34 8.95 -17.30
C GLN A 108 2.81 7.89 -18.30
N ASN A 109 3.00 8.24 -19.58
CA ASN A 109 3.48 7.30 -20.59
C ASN A 109 5.00 7.36 -20.79
N TYR A 110 5.73 8.16 -20.01
CA TYR A 110 7.18 8.31 -20.17
C TYR A 110 7.95 7.95 -18.89
N ALA A 111 9.11 7.33 -19.09
CA ALA A 111 10.12 7.10 -18.07
C ALA A 111 11.44 7.74 -18.47
N VAL A 112 12.27 8.10 -17.50
CA VAL A 112 13.63 8.56 -17.75
C VAL A 112 14.56 7.35 -17.61
N SER A 113 15.27 6.99 -18.69
CA SER A 113 16.16 5.83 -18.73
C SER A 113 17.62 6.18 -18.49
N GLU A 114 18.01 7.41 -18.80
CA GLU A 114 19.37 7.90 -18.66
C GLU A 114 19.35 9.39 -18.31
N LEU A 115 20.26 9.82 -17.46
CA LEU A 115 20.52 11.22 -17.17
C LEU A 115 22.01 11.44 -16.91
N LYS A 116 22.57 12.50 -17.50
CA LYS A 116 23.95 12.93 -17.29
C LYS A 116 24.01 14.43 -17.05
N LEU A 117 24.81 14.82 -16.07
CA LEU A 117 25.14 16.21 -15.76
C LEU A 117 26.59 16.50 -16.13
N THR A 118 26.81 17.63 -16.80
CA THR A 118 28.14 18.16 -17.14
C THR A 118 28.22 19.59 -16.64
N VAL A 119 29.28 19.93 -15.90
CA VAL A 119 29.51 21.27 -15.33
C VAL A 119 30.87 21.76 -15.82
N ASP A 120 30.90 22.95 -16.42
CA ASP A 120 32.09 23.58 -17.01
C ASP A 120 32.86 22.65 -17.97
N GLY A 121 32.12 21.84 -18.72
CA GLY A 121 32.66 20.87 -19.69
C GLY A 121 33.22 19.58 -19.09
N ALA A 122 33.11 19.38 -17.77
CA ALA A 122 33.50 18.16 -17.08
C ALA A 122 32.28 17.36 -16.59
N ASP A 123 32.37 16.03 -16.62
CA ASP A 123 31.34 15.15 -16.08
C ASP A 123 31.15 15.43 -14.58
N PHE A 124 29.92 15.76 -14.18
CA PHE A 124 29.56 15.97 -12.80
C PHE A 124 28.94 14.69 -12.25
N ALA A 125 29.51 14.17 -11.17
CA ALA A 125 29.06 12.91 -10.59
C ALA A 125 27.70 13.09 -9.92
N ILE A 126 26.74 12.26 -10.34
CA ILE A 126 25.42 12.13 -9.72
C ILE A 126 25.14 10.64 -9.51
N ASP A 127 24.46 10.34 -8.42
CA ASP A 127 23.88 9.03 -8.16
C ASP A 127 22.54 8.93 -8.88
N THR A 128 22.58 8.38 -10.09
CA THR A 128 21.42 8.32 -10.97
C THR A 128 20.29 7.47 -10.41
N THR A 129 20.54 6.55 -9.46
CA THR A 129 19.49 5.72 -8.86
C THR A 129 18.60 6.49 -7.89
N LYS A 130 18.97 7.72 -7.52
CA LYS A 130 18.22 8.60 -6.62
C LYS A 130 17.45 9.69 -7.34
N ILE A 131 17.58 9.76 -8.66
CA ILE A 131 16.81 10.71 -9.45
C ILE A 131 15.36 10.25 -9.46
N VAL A 132 14.46 11.18 -9.21
CA VAL A 132 13.02 10.96 -9.22
C VAL A 132 12.38 11.77 -10.32
N TYR A 133 11.34 11.22 -10.95
CA TYR A 133 10.59 11.90 -11.98
C TYR A 133 9.10 11.55 -11.95
N GLY A 134 8.24 12.37 -12.53
CA GLY A 134 6.79 12.16 -12.56
C GLY A 134 6.00 13.44 -12.36
N ASP A 135 4.73 13.33 -11.96
CA ASP A 135 3.91 14.49 -11.59
C ASP A 135 4.19 14.94 -10.14
N LEU A 136 5.42 15.41 -9.95
CA LEU A 136 6.00 15.75 -8.64
C LEU A 136 5.35 16.94 -7.93
N GLU A 137 4.37 17.60 -8.56
CA GLU A 137 3.63 18.69 -7.94
C GLU A 137 2.12 18.51 -8.01
N SER A 138 1.64 17.36 -8.51
CA SER A 138 0.23 17.09 -8.77
C SER A 138 -0.44 18.16 -9.65
N LYS A 139 0.31 18.68 -10.63
CA LYS A 139 -0.11 19.73 -11.57
C LYS A 139 -0.22 19.24 -13.01
N GLY A 140 0.07 17.96 -13.26
CA GLY A 140 0.09 17.35 -14.59
C GLY A 140 1.37 17.60 -15.38
N ASN A 141 2.40 18.18 -14.76
CA ASN A 141 3.70 18.40 -15.39
C ASN A 141 4.61 17.22 -15.11
N PHE A 142 5.35 16.74 -16.11
CA PHE A 142 6.36 15.72 -15.89
C PHE A 142 7.66 16.39 -15.46
N ARG A 143 8.04 16.24 -14.20
CA ARG A 143 9.29 16.76 -13.66
C ARG A 143 10.33 15.67 -13.57
N ILE A 144 11.58 16.00 -13.85
CA ILE A 144 12.77 15.25 -13.44
C ILE A 144 13.45 16.08 -12.35
N GLU A 145 13.49 15.58 -11.12
CA GLU A 145 14.04 16.31 -9.98
C GLU A 145 15.42 15.78 -9.62
N LEU A 146 16.43 16.66 -9.69
CA LEU A 146 17.79 16.37 -9.23
C LEU A 146 17.98 16.83 -7.79
N PHE A 147 17.40 17.96 -7.41
CA PHE A 147 17.28 18.40 -6.03
C PHE A 147 16.15 19.43 -5.87
N ASN A 148 15.36 19.34 -4.82
CA ASN A 148 14.43 20.38 -4.42
C ASN A 148 14.23 20.31 -2.92
N GLN A 149 14.53 21.39 -2.22
CA GLN A 149 14.38 21.41 -0.75
C GLN A 149 12.93 21.13 -0.30
N TRP A 150 11.92 21.35 -1.14
CA TRP A 150 10.53 21.00 -0.79
C TRP A 150 10.00 19.74 -1.48
N GLY A 151 10.86 19.04 -2.22
CA GLY A 151 10.54 17.83 -2.97
C GLY A 151 11.09 16.56 -2.31
N PRO A 152 10.80 15.39 -2.90
CA PRO A 152 11.22 14.08 -2.38
C PRO A 152 12.74 13.85 -2.38
N THR A 153 13.51 14.67 -3.09
CA THR A 153 14.98 14.60 -3.06
C THR A 153 15.63 15.29 -1.85
N ALA A 154 14.82 15.73 -0.88
CA ALA A 154 15.27 16.35 0.37
C ALA A 154 14.54 15.76 1.58
N VAL A 155 15.16 15.84 2.76
CA VAL A 155 14.56 15.44 4.05
C VAL A 155 14.50 16.66 4.96
N GLY A 156 13.29 17.08 5.34
CA GLY A 156 13.11 18.25 6.22
C GLY A 156 13.76 19.52 5.66
N GLU A 157 13.61 19.76 4.36
CA GLU A 157 14.18 20.89 3.62
C GLU A 157 15.70 20.91 3.51
N LYS A 158 16.35 19.76 3.69
CA LYS A 158 17.81 19.65 3.69
C LYS A 158 18.27 18.50 2.81
N TYR A 159 19.51 18.64 2.35
CA TYR A 159 20.26 17.56 1.74
C TYR A 159 20.32 16.35 2.67
N ASP A 160 20.04 15.17 2.11
CA ASP A 160 20.28 13.89 2.74
C ASP A 160 20.87 12.93 1.70
N ALA A 161 22.06 12.39 2.00
CA ALA A 161 22.79 11.53 1.07
C ALA A 161 22.04 10.24 0.69
N ALA A 162 21.04 9.82 1.49
CA ALA A 162 20.23 8.64 1.23
C ALA A 162 19.27 8.83 0.05
N VAL A 163 18.75 10.05 -0.15
CA VAL A 163 17.70 10.33 -1.15
C VAL A 163 18.12 11.35 -2.21
N THR A 164 19.17 12.13 -1.97
CA THR A 164 19.60 13.15 -2.93
C THR A 164 20.65 12.59 -3.92
N PRO A 165 20.46 12.78 -5.25
CA PRO A 165 21.41 12.36 -6.29
C PRO A 165 22.84 12.92 -6.16
N PHE A 166 23.03 14.08 -5.53
CA PHE A 166 24.34 14.68 -5.30
C PHE A 166 24.29 15.62 -4.10
N ASP A 167 25.43 16.02 -3.53
CA ASP A 167 25.46 17.07 -2.52
C ASP A 167 25.27 18.44 -3.21
N PRO A 168 24.13 19.15 -2.98
CA PRO A 168 23.84 20.41 -3.65
C PRO A 168 24.96 21.43 -3.51
N ALA A 169 25.62 21.50 -2.35
CA ALA A 169 26.67 22.48 -2.06
C ALA A 169 27.93 22.31 -2.94
N THR A 170 28.06 21.18 -3.62
CA THR A 170 29.18 20.89 -4.52
C THR A 170 28.98 21.42 -5.94
N LEU A 171 27.77 21.84 -6.31
CA LEU A 171 27.49 22.44 -7.61
C LEU A 171 28.07 23.86 -7.69
N LYS A 172 29.08 24.05 -8.54
CA LYS A 172 29.71 25.34 -8.82
C LYS A 172 30.02 25.42 -10.31
N ALA A 173 29.35 26.31 -11.03
CA ALA A 173 29.51 26.43 -12.48
C ALA A 173 29.92 27.86 -12.90
N THR A 174 31.02 27.99 -13.62
CA THR A 174 31.58 29.27 -14.07
C THR A 174 31.48 29.50 -15.58
N GLN A 175 31.18 28.46 -16.35
CA GLN A 175 31.14 28.46 -17.81
C GLN A 175 29.86 27.83 -18.37
N SER A 176 29.44 26.64 -17.90
CA SER A 176 28.17 26.06 -18.33
C SER A 176 27.65 24.97 -17.40
N ILE A 177 26.33 24.77 -17.43
CA ILE A 177 25.67 23.57 -16.89
C ILE A 177 24.90 22.91 -18.02
N LYS A 178 25.21 21.66 -18.30
CA LYS A 178 24.58 20.88 -19.36
C LYS A 178 23.93 19.62 -18.79
N ILE A 179 22.67 19.41 -19.13
CA ILE A 179 21.92 18.21 -18.80
C ILE A 179 21.56 17.46 -20.07
N ASP A 180 21.86 16.18 -20.08
CA ASP A 180 21.45 15.23 -21.10
C ASP A 180 20.52 14.20 -20.45
N PHE A 181 19.36 13.93 -21.03
CA PHE A 181 18.41 12.93 -20.51
C PHE A 181 17.73 12.17 -21.64
N THR A 182 17.33 10.93 -21.38
CA THR A 182 16.64 10.05 -22.35
C THR A 182 15.28 9.64 -21.83
N LEU A 183 14.22 10.00 -22.57
CA LEU A 183 12.86 9.53 -22.34
C LEU A 183 12.59 8.23 -23.11
N VAL A 184 11.89 7.30 -22.48
CA VAL A 184 11.35 6.08 -23.11
C VAL A 184 9.86 5.98 -22.84
N GLU A 185 9.11 5.38 -23.77
CA GLU A 185 7.69 5.08 -23.55
C GLU A 185 7.52 3.95 -22.52
N THR A 186 6.47 4.04 -21.71
CA THR A 186 6.07 3.03 -20.72
C THR A 186 4.55 2.96 -20.64
N ASP A 187 4.01 1.75 -20.51
CA ASP A 187 2.56 1.51 -20.48
C ASP A 187 1.95 1.67 -19.08
N ASN A 188 2.77 1.70 -18.01
CA ASN A 188 2.38 1.91 -16.61
C ASN A 188 3.62 2.07 -15.71
N PRO A 189 4.14 3.29 -15.53
CA PRO A 189 5.19 3.55 -14.54
C PRO A 189 4.69 3.25 -13.13
N VAL A 190 5.50 2.55 -12.33
CA VAL A 190 5.20 2.30 -10.92
C VAL A 190 5.59 3.53 -10.12
N TYR A 191 4.59 4.25 -9.60
CA TYR A 191 4.80 5.45 -8.80
C TYR A 191 4.90 5.13 -7.31
N GLY A 192 5.88 5.74 -6.64
CA GLY A 192 5.82 6.01 -5.20
C GLY A 192 5.03 7.29 -4.94
N GLU A 193 4.45 7.40 -3.75
CA GLU A 193 3.81 8.62 -3.26
C GLU A 193 4.62 9.21 -2.09
N ASP A 194 4.63 10.53 -1.93
CA ASP A 194 5.12 11.16 -0.69
C ASP A 194 3.96 11.43 0.28
N GLU A 195 4.27 11.97 1.48
CA GLU A 195 3.27 12.32 2.50
C GLU A 195 2.20 13.32 2.00
N LYS A 196 2.48 14.04 0.90
CA LYS A 196 1.56 15.00 0.27
C LYS A 196 0.76 14.37 -0.89
N GLY A 197 0.93 13.08 -1.16
CA GLY A 197 0.28 12.35 -2.26
C GLY A 197 0.90 12.63 -3.63
N ILE A 198 2.13 13.15 -3.67
CA ILE A 198 2.85 13.44 -4.91
C ILE A 198 3.38 12.16 -5.52
N GLN A 199 3.10 11.91 -6.80
CA GLN A 199 3.48 10.67 -7.51
C GLN A 199 4.82 10.81 -8.25
N TYR A 200 5.75 9.87 -8.02
CA TYR A 200 7.06 9.85 -8.65
C TYR A 200 7.65 8.45 -8.87
N VAL A 201 8.60 8.31 -9.79
CA VAL A 201 9.30 7.07 -10.14
C VAL A 201 10.81 7.32 -10.09
N GLY A 202 11.61 6.30 -9.73
CA GLY A 202 13.07 6.37 -9.83
C GLY A 202 13.58 6.13 -11.26
N LEU A 203 14.78 6.61 -11.60
CA LEU A 203 15.44 6.47 -12.92
C LEU A 203 15.55 5.04 -13.49
N ASN A 204 15.21 4.00 -12.71
CA ASN A 204 15.22 2.60 -13.15
C ASN A 204 13.83 1.97 -13.29
N GLY A 205 12.76 2.76 -13.21
CA GLY A 205 11.38 2.26 -13.31
C GLY A 205 10.84 1.60 -12.05
N ASP A 206 11.66 1.50 -11.00
CA ASP A 206 11.22 1.15 -9.65
C ASP A 206 10.54 2.38 -9.02
N ALA A 207 9.54 2.16 -8.15
CA ALA A 207 9.14 3.20 -7.22
C ALA A 207 10.41 3.67 -6.49
N ALA A 208 10.80 4.94 -6.63
CA ALA A 208 11.97 5.44 -5.95
C ALA A 208 11.75 5.23 -4.45
N ALA A 209 12.81 4.77 -3.76
CA ALA A 209 12.74 4.38 -2.35
C ALA A 209 12.41 5.58 -1.44
N GLY A 210 11.13 5.95 -1.40
CA GLY A 210 10.50 6.66 -0.31
C GLY A 210 10.18 5.63 0.76
N GLY A 211 11.06 5.52 1.75
CA GLY A 211 10.97 4.53 2.82
C GLY A 211 11.25 3.11 2.35
N ASP A 212 12.03 2.36 3.13
CA ASP A 212 12.30 0.94 2.83
C ASP A 212 10.99 0.18 2.57
N LYS A 213 10.82 -0.32 1.35
CA LYS A 213 9.85 -1.40 1.09
C LYS A 213 10.34 -2.59 1.90
N VAL A 214 9.70 -2.86 3.02
CA VAL A 214 9.99 -4.03 3.85
C VAL A 214 9.77 -5.25 2.95
N GLU A 215 10.85 -5.95 2.62
CA GLU A 215 10.79 -7.19 1.85
C GLU A 215 9.83 -8.15 2.55
N VAL A 216 8.86 -8.70 1.81
CA VAL A 216 7.89 -9.67 2.35
C VAL A 216 8.69 -10.88 2.81
N PRO A 217 8.71 -11.22 4.11
CA PRO A 217 9.47 -12.37 4.60
C PRO A 217 8.95 -13.67 3.99
N GLU A 218 9.81 -14.68 3.81
CA GLU A 218 9.35 -16.03 3.45
C GLU A 218 8.44 -16.61 4.57
N PHE A 219 7.46 -17.44 4.19
CA PHE A 219 6.60 -18.09 5.16
C PHE A 219 7.39 -19.07 6.04
N ASP A 220 7.36 -18.85 7.35
CA ASP A 220 7.91 -19.73 8.38
C ASP A 220 6.75 -20.52 9.02
N PRO A 221 6.59 -21.84 8.73
CA PRO A 221 5.52 -22.66 9.30
C PRO A 221 5.65 -22.87 10.82
N SER A 222 6.77 -22.49 11.44
CA SER A 222 6.96 -22.44 12.90
C SER A 222 6.80 -21.03 13.48
N GLY A 223 6.55 -20.03 12.62
CA GLY A 223 6.45 -18.63 12.97
C GLY A 223 5.13 -18.23 13.63
N LYS A 224 5.04 -16.95 14.00
CA LYS A 224 3.82 -16.30 14.48
C LYS A 224 3.44 -15.18 13.55
N TYR A 225 2.15 -15.08 13.28
CA TYR A 225 1.56 -14.10 12.38
C TYR A 225 0.41 -13.40 13.08
N ASN A 226 -0.18 -12.41 12.42
CA ASN A 226 -1.27 -11.62 12.91
C ASN A 226 -2.39 -11.56 11.87
N ALA A 227 -3.62 -11.47 12.37
CA ALA A 227 -4.79 -11.16 11.57
C ALA A 227 -5.52 -9.95 12.14
N TYR A 228 -5.97 -9.09 11.23
CA TYR A 228 -6.58 -7.80 11.51
C TYR A 228 -7.94 -7.72 10.83
N ILE A 229 -8.93 -7.21 11.57
CA ILE A 229 -10.25 -6.93 10.97
C ILE A 229 -10.16 -5.73 10.01
N GLY A 230 -10.68 -5.89 8.80
CA GLY A 230 -10.77 -4.85 7.78
C GLY A 230 -12.22 -4.64 7.34
N PHE A 231 -12.62 -3.38 7.20
CA PHE A 231 -13.98 -3.04 6.76
C PHE A 231 -14.04 -1.64 6.14
N GLN A 232 -15.09 -1.41 5.36
CA GLN A 232 -15.50 -0.07 4.90
C GLN A 232 -17.03 0.03 4.87
N THR A 233 -17.58 1.04 5.53
CA THR A 233 -19.02 1.35 5.50
C THR A 233 -19.41 2.15 4.25
N PRO A 234 -20.71 2.27 3.91
CA PRO A 234 -21.18 3.13 2.82
C PRO A 234 -20.80 4.61 2.97
N SER A 235 -20.62 5.08 4.20
CA SER A 235 -20.17 6.43 4.51
C SER A 235 -18.65 6.55 4.58
N TRP A 236 -17.92 5.56 4.05
CA TRP A 236 -16.46 5.54 4.00
C TRP A 236 -15.78 5.57 5.37
N SER A 237 -16.46 5.12 6.43
CA SER A 237 -15.77 4.79 7.70
C SER A 237 -15.11 3.42 7.56
N PHE A 238 -13.90 3.25 8.07
CA PHE A 238 -13.07 2.12 7.70
C PHE A 238 -12.01 1.73 8.75
N ARG A 239 -11.41 0.58 8.50
CA ARG A 239 -10.05 0.20 8.90
C ARG A 239 -9.41 -0.53 7.72
N ASN A 240 -8.29 -0.01 7.21
CA ASN A 240 -7.58 -0.53 6.04
C ASN A 240 -6.73 -1.76 6.37
N GLU A 241 -6.07 -2.31 5.36
CA GLU A 241 -5.02 -3.32 5.48
C GLU A 241 -3.89 -2.85 6.40
N TRP A 242 -3.25 -3.79 7.11
CA TRP A 242 -2.20 -3.44 8.07
C TRP A 242 -0.97 -2.80 7.42
N TYR A 243 -0.69 -3.14 6.17
CA TYR A 243 0.47 -2.67 5.42
C TYR A 243 0.17 -1.42 4.58
N GLU A 244 -1.07 -0.92 4.61
CA GLU A 244 -1.41 0.29 3.86
C GLU A 244 -0.68 1.51 4.46
N GLU A 245 -0.17 2.38 3.60
CA GLU A 245 0.77 3.41 4.01
C GLU A 245 0.12 4.51 4.87
N LYS A 246 -1.08 4.97 4.48
CA LYS A 246 -1.73 6.15 5.08
C LYS A 246 -2.53 5.80 6.34
N TYR A 247 -3.06 4.59 6.44
CA TYR A 247 -3.95 4.17 7.52
C TYR A 247 -3.64 2.79 8.09
N GLY A 248 -2.58 2.13 7.63
CA GLY A 248 -2.10 0.85 8.17
C GLY A 248 -1.32 1.00 9.48
N LYS A 249 -0.81 -0.12 10.00
CA LYS A 249 -0.32 -0.30 11.38
C LYS A 249 0.79 0.64 11.82
N HIS A 250 1.45 1.28 10.87
CA HIS A 250 2.53 2.23 11.11
C HIS A 250 2.02 3.62 11.47
N THR A 251 0.71 3.87 11.34
CA THR A 251 0.06 5.14 11.62
C THR A 251 -0.77 5.08 12.91
N GLU A 252 -1.15 6.26 13.42
CA GLU A 252 -2.03 6.36 14.59
C GLU A 252 -3.47 5.87 14.31
N TYR A 253 -3.86 5.81 13.03
CA TYR A 253 -5.22 5.50 12.60
C TYR A 253 -5.55 4.00 12.62
N PHE A 254 -4.56 3.12 12.64
CA PHE A 254 -4.83 1.69 12.49
C PHE A 254 -5.45 1.04 13.71
N ASN A 255 -5.19 1.56 14.91
CA ASN A 255 -5.73 1.03 16.16
C ASN A 255 -7.11 1.62 16.51
N GLN A 256 -7.85 2.06 15.49
CA GLN A 256 -9.21 2.58 15.61
C GLN A 256 -10.03 2.28 14.36
N ALA A 257 -11.35 2.45 14.49
CA ALA A 257 -12.20 2.72 13.35
C ALA A 257 -12.07 4.20 12.98
N THR A 258 -11.79 4.50 11.71
CA THR A 258 -11.66 5.86 11.20
C THR A 258 -12.92 6.24 10.42
N GLY A 259 -13.42 7.45 10.63
CA GLY A 259 -14.47 8.04 9.81
C GLY A 259 -14.13 9.49 9.48
N TRP A 260 -15.13 10.27 9.05
CA TRP A 260 -14.91 11.61 8.52
C TRP A 260 -15.81 12.67 9.17
N ASP A 261 -15.24 13.84 9.43
CA ASP A 261 -15.95 15.11 9.68
C ASP A 261 -15.50 16.13 8.63
N GLY A 262 -16.29 16.26 7.56
CA GLY A 262 -15.81 16.90 6.33
C GLY A 262 -14.60 16.15 5.78
N ASP A 263 -13.51 16.87 5.53
CA ASP A 263 -12.24 16.31 5.03
C ASP A 263 -11.30 15.85 6.16
N VAL A 264 -11.74 15.91 7.42
CA VAL A 264 -10.91 15.57 8.59
C VAL A 264 -11.20 14.13 9.02
N ALA A 265 -10.15 13.31 9.08
CA ALA A 265 -10.23 11.96 9.63
C ALA A 265 -10.48 12.02 11.15
N ILE A 266 -11.49 11.29 11.61
CA ILE A 266 -11.88 11.23 13.02
C ILE A 266 -11.93 9.79 13.53
N LYS A 267 -11.67 9.62 14.82
CA LYS A 267 -11.87 8.34 15.52
C LYS A 267 -13.36 8.07 15.72
N LYS A 268 -13.79 6.86 15.40
CA LYS A 268 -15.11 6.32 15.76
C LYS A 268 -15.01 5.44 17.01
N ASP A 269 -16.11 5.35 17.74
CA ASP A 269 -16.18 4.51 18.94
C ASP A 269 -16.05 3.02 18.59
N GLY A 270 -15.30 2.29 19.40
CA GLY A 270 -15.17 0.85 19.31
C GLY A 270 -13.86 0.31 19.90
N VAL A 271 -13.87 -0.98 20.19
CA VAL A 271 -12.73 -1.74 20.72
C VAL A 271 -12.37 -2.83 19.72
N ILE A 272 -11.18 -2.71 19.15
CA ILE A 272 -10.62 -3.67 18.21
C ILE A 272 -9.97 -4.82 18.98
N THR A 273 -10.20 -6.06 18.54
CA THR A 273 -9.45 -7.24 18.95
C THR A 273 -8.88 -7.91 17.70
N ASP A 274 -7.57 -7.85 17.56
CA ASP A 274 -6.83 -8.58 16.52
C ASP A 274 -6.43 -9.96 17.03
N ALA A 275 -6.04 -10.86 16.12
CA ALA A 275 -5.63 -12.22 16.46
C ALA A 275 -4.14 -12.41 16.20
N VAL A 276 -3.47 -13.11 17.13
CA VAL A 276 -2.15 -13.69 16.88
C VAL A 276 -2.36 -15.12 16.39
N ILE A 277 -1.90 -15.41 15.19
CA ILE A 277 -1.88 -16.74 14.58
C ILE A 277 -0.61 -17.43 15.06
N ASP A 278 -0.77 -18.50 15.84
CA ASP A 278 0.31 -19.23 16.49
C ASP A 278 0.10 -20.74 16.30
N GLY A 279 0.01 -21.15 15.02
CA GLY A 279 -0.21 -22.53 14.60
C GLY A 279 -1.57 -22.78 13.93
N ASN A 280 -1.84 -24.04 13.63
CA ASN A 280 -3.11 -24.48 13.04
C ASN A 280 -4.26 -24.24 14.03
N GLY A 281 -5.40 -23.75 13.55
CA GLY A 281 -6.58 -23.56 14.39
C GLY A 281 -7.54 -22.50 13.88
N THR A 282 -8.57 -22.23 14.68
CA THR A 282 -9.60 -21.23 14.37
C THR A 282 -9.30 -19.91 15.06
N TYR A 283 -9.25 -18.82 14.32
CA TYR A 283 -8.95 -17.49 14.82
C TYR A 283 -10.10 -16.53 14.57
N ARG A 284 -10.16 -15.47 15.39
CA ARG A 284 -11.24 -14.48 15.34
C ARG A 284 -10.70 -13.08 15.55
N VAL A 285 -11.15 -12.17 14.70
CA VAL A 285 -10.92 -10.72 14.82
C VAL A 285 -12.25 -10.02 15.05
N SER A 286 -12.24 -8.89 15.77
CA SER A 286 -13.48 -8.20 16.11
C SER A 286 -13.33 -6.69 16.26
N LEU A 287 -14.45 -6.00 16.03
CA LEU A 287 -14.73 -4.65 16.49
C LEU A 287 -15.97 -4.73 17.37
N THR A 288 -15.82 -4.34 18.63
CA THR A 288 -16.88 -4.37 19.64
C THR A 288 -17.11 -2.97 20.21
N GLU A 289 -18.11 -2.79 21.08
CA GLU A 289 -18.40 -1.49 21.72
C GLU A 289 -18.65 -0.35 20.71
N ILE A 290 -19.17 -0.69 19.53
CA ILE A 290 -19.30 0.19 18.35
C ILE A 290 -20.41 1.24 18.50
N GLY A 291 -21.20 1.21 19.57
CA GLY A 291 -22.38 2.05 19.71
C GLY A 291 -23.38 1.84 18.56
N THR A 292 -23.90 2.94 17.99
CA THR A 292 -24.85 2.87 16.86
C THR A 292 -24.28 3.37 15.54
N TRP A 293 -23.10 4.00 15.51
CA TRP A 293 -22.66 4.74 14.32
C TRP A 293 -22.55 3.86 13.08
N MET A 294 -22.13 2.61 13.24
CA MET A 294 -22.02 1.67 12.13
C MET A 294 -23.42 1.27 11.61
N ALA A 295 -24.37 1.04 12.51
CA ALA A 295 -25.76 0.82 12.12
C ALA A 295 -26.37 2.06 11.46
N ASP A 296 -26.08 3.26 11.96
CA ASP A 296 -26.60 4.51 11.41
C ASP A 296 -26.09 4.72 9.97
N GLU A 297 -24.81 4.48 9.70
CA GLU A 297 -24.21 4.61 8.36
C GLU A 297 -24.72 3.55 7.38
N ILE A 298 -24.81 2.29 7.82
CA ILE A 298 -25.29 1.20 6.96
C ILE A 298 -26.77 1.38 6.66
N ASN A 299 -27.61 1.70 7.66
CA ASN A 299 -29.05 1.86 7.46
C ASN A 299 -29.42 3.15 6.70
N ALA A 300 -28.53 4.14 6.66
CA ALA A 300 -28.72 5.34 5.84
C ALA A 300 -28.46 5.09 4.34
N SER A 301 -27.69 4.05 4.01
CA SER A 301 -27.47 3.61 2.64
C SER A 301 -28.70 2.92 2.06
N ALA A 302 -28.94 3.09 0.75
CA ALA A 302 -29.98 2.39 0.03
C ALA A 302 -29.74 0.87 0.00
N ASP A 303 -28.47 0.46 -0.03
CA ASP A 303 -28.07 -0.94 -0.15
C ASP A 303 -28.02 -1.66 1.20
N GLY A 304 -27.85 -0.91 2.31
CA GLY A 304 -27.92 -1.48 3.66
C GLY A 304 -26.79 -2.48 3.99
N ILE A 305 -25.65 -2.38 3.33
CA ILE A 305 -24.50 -3.28 3.45
C ILE A 305 -23.18 -2.52 3.57
N PHE A 306 -22.11 -3.17 4.00
CA PHE A 306 -20.74 -2.66 3.91
C PHE A 306 -20.29 -2.53 2.44
N ASN A 307 -19.37 -1.61 2.16
CA ASN A 307 -18.69 -1.59 0.87
C ASN A 307 -17.67 -2.73 0.79
N VAL A 308 -16.89 -2.93 1.88
CA VAL A 308 -15.81 -3.92 1.94
C VAL A 308 -15.79 -4.59 3.32
N LEU A 309 -15.53 -5.90 3.35
CA LEU A 309 -15.25 -6.72 4.53
C LEU A 309 -14.13 -7.70 4.21
N PHE A 310 -13.08 -7.71 5.02
CA PHE A 310 -11.93 -8.57 4.82
C PHE A 310 -11.16 -8.85 6.12
N ILE A 311 -10.30 -9.86 6.08
CA ILE A 311 -9.30 -10.12 7.11
C ILE A 311 -7.93 -9.89 6.46
N SER A 312 -7.17 -8.95 7.00
CA SER A 312 -5.79 -8.66 6.58
C SER A 312 -4.82 -9.48 7.44
N THR A 313 -3.80 -10.09 6.84
CA THR A 313 -2.78 -10.85 7.59
C THR A 313 -1.38 -10.42 7.20
N ASP A 314 -0.38 -10.65 8.04
CA ASP A 314 1.04 -10.52 7.69
C ASP A 314 1.65 -11.85 7.20
N ILE A 315 0.82 -12.80 6.78
CA ILE A 315 1.24 -14.04 6.13
C ILE A 315 1.50 -13.74 4.64
N PRO A 316 2.66 -14.14 4.08
CA PRO A 316 2.97 -13.94 2.65
C PRO A 316 1.90 -14.52 1.73
N ALA A 317 1.59 -13.83 0.62
CA ALA A 317 0.52 -14.25 -0.30
C ALA A 317 0.75 -15.61 -0.97
N ASP A 318 2.00 -16.06 -1.04
CA ASP A 318 2.44 -17.33 -1.62
C ASP A 318 2.63 -18.45 -0.58
N ALA A 319 2.31 -18.20 0.69
CA ALA A 319 2.40 -19.20 1.76
C ALA A 319 1.56 -20.44 1.44
N ASP A 320 2.13 -21.63 1.68
CA ASP A 320 1.44 -22.91 1.54
C ASP A 320 0.54 -23.19 2.74
N VAL A 321 -0.55 -22.41 2.85
CA VAL A 321 -1.56 -22.53 3.89
C VAL A 321 -2.95 -22.72 3.30
N GLU A 322 -3.79 -23.48 3.99
CA GLU A 322 -5.20 -23.65 3.65
C GLU A 322 -6.06 -22.86 4.64
N ILE A 323 -6.96 -22.02 4.12
CA ILE A 323 -7.88 -21.21 4.93
C ILE A 323 -9.31 -21.62 4.63
N THR A 324 -10.02 -22.01 5.69
CA THR A 324 -11.35 -22.60 5.64
C THR A 324 -12.28 -22.01 6.70
N ASP A 325 -13.56 -22.37 6.64
CA ASP A 325 -14.57 -22.02 7.65
C ASP A 325 -14.64 -20.51 7.96
N VAL A 326 -14.52 -19.68 6.91
CA VAL A 326 -14.59 -18.23 7.02
C VAL A 326 -16.03 -17.81 7.34
N LYS A 327 -16.23 -16.99 8.38
CA LYS A 327 -17.54 -16.53 8.83
C LYS A 327 -17.56 -15.03 9.08
N LEU A 328 -18.65 -14.39 8.64
CA LEU A 328 -19.06 -13.07 9.12
C LEU A 328 -20.05 -13.25 10.27
N ILE A 329 -19.77 -12.62 11.40
CA ILE A 329 -20.58 -12.70 12.60
C ILE A 329 -20.94 -11.28 13.02
N ILE A 330 -22.23 -10.98 13.10
CA ILE A 330 -22.74 -9.67 13.49
C ILE A 330 -23.62 -9.83 14.71
N ASP A 331 -23.32 -9.07 15.76
CA ASP A 331 -24.00 -9.09 17.05
C ASP A 331 -24.15 -10.53 17.60
N GLY A 332 -23.07 -11.31 17.48
CA GLY A 332 -22.99 -12.72 17.91
C GLY A 332 -23.71 -13.73 17.01
N SER A 333 -24.30 -13.31 15.89
CA SER A 333 -24.98 -14.19 14.94
C SER A 333 -24.18 -14.35 13.64
N THR A 334 -23.89 -15.58 13.22
CA THR A 334 -23.30 -15.85 11.90
C THR A 334 -24.26 -15.42 10.79
N LYS A 335 -23.78 -14.54 9.91
CA LYS A 335 -24.53 -13.99 8.77
C LYS A 335 -24.06 -14.52 7.43
N HIS A 336 -22.78 -14.86 7.34
CA HIS A 336 -22.18 -15.42 6.14
C HIS A 336 -21.22 -16.54 6.50
N LYS A 337 -21.07 -17.52 5.61
CA LYS A 337 -20.09 -18.58 5.74
C LYS A 337 -19.56 -18.97 4.36
N ASP A 338 -18.25 -19.03 4.23
CA ASP A 338 -17.55 -19.69 3.14
C ASP A 338 -16.80 -20.93 3.68
N ALA A 339 -16.88 -22.04 2.96
CA ALA A 339 -16.17 -23.26 3.34
C ALA A 339 -14.65 -23.11 3.13
N THR A 340 -14.27 -22.40 2.08
CA THR A 340 -12.88 -22.08 1.70
C THR A 340 -12.77 -20.58 1.54
N ALA A 341 -11.66 -19.99 1.97
CA ALA A 341 -11.42 -18.57 1.80
C ALA A 341 -11.40 -18.17 0.33
N PHE A 342 -11.94 -17.00 0.04
CA PHE A 342 -11.67 -16.29 -1.20
C PHE A 342 -10.57 -15.28 -0.93
N LEU A 343 -9.42 -15.45 -1.57
CA LEU A 343 -8.30 -14.54 -1.40
C LEU A 343 -8.50 -13.33 -2.32
N ASN A 344 -8.23 -12.13 -1.81
CA ASN A 344 -8.34 -10.90 -2.59
C ASN A 344 -7.35 -10.96 -3.77
N PRO A 345 -7.80 -10.99 -5.04
CA PRO A 345 -6.91 -11.07 -6.20
C PRO A 345 -6.00 -9.85 -6.35
N ASP A 346 -6.37 -8.72 -5.74
CA ASP A 346 -5.60 -7.47 -5.79
C ASP A 346 -4.49 -7.43 -4.74
N ALA A 347 -4.55 -8.26 -3.70
CA ALA A 347 -3.49 -8.40 -2.71
C ALA A 347 -2.32 -9.20 -3.29
N LYS A 348 -1.13 -8.60 -3.32
CA LYS A 348 0.07 -9.21 -3.92
C LYS A 348 1.08 -9.73 -2.90
N ASP A 349 1.20 -9.03 -1.79
CA ASP A 349 2.29 -9.25 -0.84
C ASP A 349 1.86 -10.17 0.31
N TYR A 350 0.63 -10.02 0.81
CA TYR A 350 0.13 -10.77 1.95
C TYR A 350 -1.26 -11.36 1.69
N ILE A 351 -1.56 -12.47 2.39
CA ILE A 351 -2.88 -13.08 2.38
C ILE A 351 -3.90 -12.08 2.92
N ASN A 352 -4.92 -11.82 2.09
CA ASN A 352 -6.08 -11.03 2.43
C ASN A 352 -7.33 -11.86 2.12
N ILE A 353 -8.09 -12.22 3.15
CA ILE A 353 -9.31 -13.02 3.03
C ILE A 353 -10.47 -12.06 2.75
N LEU A 354 -10.98 -12.07 1.53
CA LEU A 354 -12.06 -11.18 1.13
C LEU A 354 -13.43 -11.83 1.35
N ILE A 355 -14.25 -11.18 2.16
CA ILE A 355 -15.60 -11.63 2.53
C ILE A 355 -16.65 -10.91 1.67
N GLN A 356 -16.50 -9.60 1.50
CA GLN A 356 -17.36 -8.77 0.65
C GLN A 356 -16.56 -7.60 0.07
N ASN A 357 -16.78 -7.28 -1.20
CA ASN A 357 -16.37 -6.04 -1.84
C ASN A 357 -17.35 -5.74 -2.97
N ILE A 358 -18.13 -4.64 -2.85
CA ILE A 358 -19.18 -4.28 -3.82
C ILE A 358 -18.67 -4.00 -5.25
N TRP A 359 -17.36 -3.88 -5.43
CA TRP A 359 -16.70 -3.72 -6.73
C TRP A 359 -16.10 -5.03 -7.26
N ASN A 360 -16.03 -6.09 -6.45
CA ASN A 360 -15.56 -7.40 -6.87
C ASN A 360 -16.73 -8.23 -7.43
N GLU A 361 -16.57 -8.83 -8.61
CA GLU A 361 -17.67 -9.58 -9.25
C GLU A 361 -18.02 -10.90 -8.54
N GLU A 362 -17.06 -11.54 -7.88
CA GLU A 362 -17.23 -12.85 -7.23
C GLU A 362 -17.70 -12.73 -5.77
N LYS A 363 -17.29 -11.65 -5.09
CA LYS A 363 -17.62 -11.36 -3.68
C LYS A 363 -18.39 -10.05 -3.51
N LYS A 364 -19.26 -9.74 -4.46
CA LYS A 364 -19.95 -8.44 -4.54
C LYS A 364 -20.81 -8.10 -3.32
N GLU A 365 -21.72 -8.99 -2.97
CA GLU A 365 -22.70 -8.74 -1.91
C GLU A 365 -23.02 -10.02 -1.14
N ILE A 366 -23.10 -9.89 0.18
CA ILE A 366 -23.74 -10.86 1.06
C ILE A 366 -25.17 -10.40 1.24
N SER A 367 -26.12 -11.22 0.79
CA SER A 367 -27.54 -10.87 0.83
C SER A 367 -28.02 -10.63 2.27
N PHE A 368 -28.34 -9.37 2.56
CA PHE A 368 -29.00 -8.85 3.76
C PHE A 368 -28.51 -9.40 5.11
N TYR A 369 -27.81 -8.55 5.87
CA TYR A 369 -27.61 -8.73 7.31
C TYR A 369 -28.09 -7.49 8.06
N SER A 370 -28.59 -7.69 9.28
CA SER A 370 -28.86 -6.57 10.17
C SER A 370 -27.56 -5.82 10.43
N ALA A 371 -27.58 -4.49 10.29
CA ALA A 371 -26.41 -3.67 10.53
C ALA A 371 -25.90 -3.86 11.99
N PRO A 372 -24.58 -3.90 12.23
CA PRO A 372 -24.04 -4.15 13.56
C PRO A 372 -24.41 -3.07 14.56
N THR A 373 -24.91 -3.47 15.72
CA THR A 373 -25.23 -2.55 16.84
C THR A 373 -24.37 -2.79 18.07
N LYS A 374 -23.57 -3.86 18.08
CA LYS A 374 -22.74 -4.27 19.22
C LYS A 374 -21.39 -4.83 18.79
N SER A 375 -21.37 -5.72 17.81
CA SER A 375 -20.14 -6.36 17.35
C SER A 375 -20.15 -6.67 15.85
N LEU A 376 -18.99 -6.47 15.25
CA LEU A 376 -18.61 -7.00 13.94
C LEU A 376 -17.44 -7.95 14.18
N GLU A 377 -17.60 -9.20 13.79
CA GLU A 377 -16.64 -10.26 14.06
C GLU A 377 -16.42 -11.07 12.78
N MET A 378 -15.18 -11.50 12.57
CA MET A 378 -14.83 -12.42 11.49
C MET A 378 -14.04 -13.58 12.09
N GLU A 379 -14.40 -14.79 11.69
CA GLU A 379 -13.75 -16.03 12.12
C GLU A 379 -13.24 -16.79 10.91
N PHE A 380 -12.10 -17.46 11.03
CA PHE A 380 -11.52 -18.30 9.99
C PHE A 380 -10.69 -19.42 10.63
N THR A 381 -10.53 -20.54 9.93
CA THR A 381 -9.63 -21.62 10.32
C THR A 381 -8.47 -21.67 9.34
N ILE A 382 -7.25 -21.82 9.86
CA ILE A 382 -6.04 -21.92 9.05
C ILE A 382 -5.27 -23.18 9.40
N SER A 383 -4.70 -23.82 8.38
CA SER A 383 -3.77 -24.94 8.49
C SER A 383 -2.58 -24.77 7.56
N GLY A 384 -1.45 -25.42 7.86
CA GLY A 384 -0.18 -25.31 7.11
C GLY A 384 1.02 -25.02 8.01
N PHE A 385 0.80 -24.86 9.31
CA PHE A 385 1.84 -24.70 10.32
C PHE A 385 2.33 -26.06 10.84
N ASP A 386 3.57 -26.09 11.33
CA ASP A 386 4.21 -27.27 11.93
C ASP A 386 3.65 -27.62 13.32
N HIS A 387 2.83 -26.73 13.90
CA HIS A 387 2.22 -26.87 15.20
C HIS A 387 0.75 -26.44 15.21
N ASP A 388 -0.02 -27.01 16.14
CA ASP A 388 -1.37 -26.55 16.45
C ASP A 388 -1.33 -25.44 17.49
N ASN A 389 -2.33 -24.55 17.45
CA ASN A 389 -2.50 -23.48 18.42
C ASN A 389 -2.64 -24.05 19.85
N GLU A 390 -1.69 -23.70 20.73
CA GLU A 390 -1.65 -24.21 22.11
C GLU A 390 -2.88 -23.82 22.93
N SER A 391 -3.52 -22.69 22.63
CA SER A 391 -4.75 -22.25 23.32
C SER A 391 -5.98 -23.09 22.99
N GLN A 392 -5.92 -23.92 21.93
CA GLN A 392 -7.01 -24.81 21.52
C GLN A 392 -6.78 -26.29 21.90
N LYS A 393 -5.59 -26.63 22.43
CA LYS A 393 -5.30 -28.00 22.91
C LYS A 393 -6.17 -28.45 24.09
N GLU A 394 -6.78 -27.53 24.85
CA GLU A 394 -7.59 -27.91 26.02
C GLU A 394 -9.01 -28.42 25.70
N GLU A 395 -9.53 -28.28 24.46
CA GLU A 395 -10.89 -28.77 24.15
C GLU A 395 -10.95 -30.26 23.75
N VAL A 396 -9.79 -30.93 23.59
CA VAL A 396 -9.72 -32.37 23.31
C VAL A 396 -9.11 -33.14 24.49
N THR A 397 -9.69 -33.01 25.69
CA THR A 397 -9.47 -34.01 26.75
C THR A 397 -10.74 -34.46 27.45
N THR A 398 -11.15 -35.67 27.05
CA THR A 398 -12.04 -36.63 27.74
C THR A 398 -13.53 -36.28 27.78
N THR A 399 -14.28 -36.89 26.85
CA THR A 399 -15.59 -37.45 27.22
C THR A 399 -15.31 -38.74 28.01
N PRO A 400 -15.57 -38.82 29.32
CA PRO A 400 -15.68 -40.12 29.97
C PRO A 400 -16.99 -40.74 29.48
N ALA A 401 -16.86 -41.94 28.93
CA ALA A 401 -17.99 -42.78 28.54
C ALA A 401 -19.05 -42.82 29.66
N ALA A 402 -20.30 -42.59 29.28
CA ALA A 402 -21.45 -42.79 30.15
C ALA A 402 -21.42 -44.21 30.72
N LYS A 403 -21.33 -44.32 32.05
CA LYS A 403 -21.91 -45.43 32.80
C LYS A 403 -23.02 -44.86 33.65
N ASP A 404 -24.22 -45.37 33.39
CA ASP A 404 -25.29 -45.43 34.37
C ASP A 404 -24.74 -45.94 35.70
N ASP A 405 -24.99 -45.22 36.78
CA ASP A 405 -25.70 -45.79 37.91
C ASP A 405 -26.16 -44.71 38.90
N ASN A 406 -27.26 -45.04 39.55
CA ASN A 406 -28.19 -44.19 40.28
C ASN A 406 -27.68 -43.83 41.70
N LYS A 407 -28.17 -42.69 42.22
CA LYS A 407 -28.49 -42.39 43.64
C LYS A 407 -27.40 -41.80 44.56
N GLY A 408 -27.72 -40.65 45.19
CA GLY A 408 -27.25 -40.31 46.55
C GLY A 408 -26.93 -38.83 46.78
N ASP A 409 -27.77 -38.14 47.57
CA ASP A 409 -27.48 -36.88 48.26
C ASP A 409 -26.19 -36.98 49.09
N ASP A 410 -25.31 -35.97 49.08
CA ASP A 410 -25.08 -35.08 50.23
C ASP A 410 -23.98 -34.03 50.01
N LYS A 411 -24.05 -33.02 50.87
CA LYS A 411 -23.31 -31.75 50.94
C LYS A 411 -21.78 -31.88 51.07
N GLY A 412 -21.06 -30.87 50.54
CA GLY A 412 -19.86 -30.35 51.22
C GLY A 412 -18.74 -29.79 50.34
N GLY A 413 -18.48 -28.49 50.50
CA GLY A 413 -17.11 -27.96 50.61
C GLY A 413 -16.40 -27.48 49.34
N LEU A 414 -16.43 -26.16 49.12
CA LEU A 414 -15.40 -25.45 48.34
C LEU A 414 -14.06 -25.50 49.07
N ASN A 415 -12.96 -25.72 48.34
CA ASN A 415 -11.61 -25.34 48.79
C ASN A 415 -10.89 -24.58 47.65
N PRO A 416 -10.30 -23.39 47.90
CA PRO A 416 -9.79 -22.50 46.87
C PRO A 416 -8.28 -22.70 46.67
N ALA A 417 -7.83 -22.99 45.46
CA ALA A 417 -6.43 -22.76 45.08
C ALA A 417 -6.27 -22.73 43.56
N VAL A 418 -5.44 -21.80 43.11
CA VAL A 418 -4.97 -21.55 41.73
C VAL A 418 -5.86 -20.62 40.90
N ILE A 419 -5.76 -19.33 41.24
CA ILE A 419 -6.05 -18.22 40.33
C ILE A 419 -4.81 -18.06 39.45
N VAL A 420 -4.88 -18.52 38.20
CA VAL A 420 -4.03 -18.02 37.12
C VAL A 420 -4.95 -17.20 36.23
N ILE A 421 -4.77 -15.88 36.28
CA ILE A 421 -5.50 -14.92 35.45
C ILE A 421 -4.88 -15.02 34.05
N ALA A 422 -5.50 -15.82 33.19
CA ALA A 422 -5.37 -15.67 31.75
C ALA A 422 -6.57 -14.83 31.29
N VAL A 423 -6.28 -13.66 30.73
CA VAL A 423 -7.26 -12.71 30.22
C VAL A 423 -7.90 -13.33 28.97
N VAL A 424 -9.12 -13.86 29.11
CA VAL A 424 -10.00 -14.19 27.98
C VAL A 424 -11.20 -13.26 28.07
N ALA A 425 -11.13 -12.18 27.30
CA ALA A 425 -12.25 -11.28 27.13
C ALA A 425 -13.22 -11.84 26.08
N VAL A 426 -14.52 -11.70 26.38
CA VAL A 426 -15.68 -11.57 25.48
C VAL A 426 -16.69 -12.74 25.30
N VAL A 427 -16.46 -14.00 25.69
CA VAL A 427 -17.55 -15.03 25.55
C VAL A 427 -18.42 -15.22 26.82
N ALA A 428 -18.04 -14.68 27.98
CA ALA A 428 -18.71 -14.99 29.25
C ALA A 428 -19.89 -14.08 29.67
N ILE A 429 -20.31 -13.08 28.90
CA ILE A 429 -21.36 -12.14 29.34
C ILE A 429 -22.78 -12.70 29.19
N VAL A 430 -23.02 -13.71 28.35
CA VAL A 430 -24.36 -14.28 28.17
C VAL A 430 -24.75 -15.25 29.31
N ALA A 431 -23.78 -15.93 29.94
CA ALA A 431 -24.07 -16.93 30.97
C ALA A 431 -24.40 -16.30 32.35
N VAL A 432 -23.83 -15.15 32.69
CA VAL A 432 -24.05 -14.52 34.01
C VAL A 432 -25.42 -13.80 34.09
N VAL A 433 -25.93 -13.26 32.97
CA VAL A 433 -27.24 -12.59 32.95
C VAL A 433 -28.40 -13.58 33.01
N ALA A 434 -28.26 -14.78 32.43
CA ALA A 434 -29.30 -15.82 32.51
C ALA A 434 -29.49 -16.36 33.94
N VAL A 435 -28.42 -16.45 34.74
CA VAL A 435 -28.50 -16.94 36.12
C VAL A 435 -29.10 -15.90 37.08
N LEU A 436 -28.94 -14.60 36.80
CA LEU A 436 -29.53 -13.54 37.63
C LEU A 436 -31.01 -13.28 37.34
N VAL A 437 -31.49 -13.54 36.12
CA VAL A 437 -32.91 -13.38 35.76
C VAL A 437 -33.78 -14.55 36.25
N LEU A 438 -33.20 -15.73 36.49
CA LEU A 438 -33.96 -16.89 37.02
C LEU A 438 -34.16 -16.89 38.55
N LYS A 439 -33.58 -15.95 39.30
CA LYS A 439 -33.73 -15.87 40.77
C LYS A 439 -34.73 -14.84 41.29
N LYS A 440 -35.44 -14.11 40.43
CA LYS A 440 -36.54 -13.21 40.84
C LYS A 440 -37.89 -13.67 40.29
N LYS A 441 -38.39 -14.81 40.79
CA LYS A 441 -39.83 -15.11 40.87
C LYS A 441 -40.08 -16.31 41.79
N LYS A 442 -40.33 -16.02 43.07
CA LYS A 442 -41.31 -16.69 43.98
C LYS A 442 -41.03 -16.31 45.43
N ASN A 443 -41.61 -15.19 45.85
CA ASN A 443 -42.61 -15.06 46.92
C ASN A 443 -42.84 -13.57 47.20
#